data_AF-A0A967N681-F1
#
_entry.id   AF-A0A967N681-F1
#
_cell.length_a   1.000
_cell.length_b   1.000
_cell.length_c   1.000
_cell.angle_alpha   90.00
_cell.angle_beta   90.00
_cell.angle_gamma   90.00
#
_symmetry.space_group_name_H-M   'P 1'
#
loop_
_entity.id
_entity.type
_entity.pdbx_description
1 polymer ?
#
loop_
_entity_poly.entity_id
_entity_poly.type
_entity_poly.pdbx_seq_one_letter_code
_entity_poly.pdbx_strand_id
1 'polypeptide(L)' 'GYDSSTDGPVMDHLIQERARELFLEGHRHYDMLRFDLPFPSGAHPWNGRTYRGTTCFPIPSVEEDNNPNVSGS' A
#
# COMPACT_ATOMS: atom_id res chain seq x y z
N GLY A 1 8.02 -22.82 -14.80
CA GLY A 1 6.77 -22.26 -14.23
C GLY A 1 7.08 -21.85 -12.81
N TYR A 2 6.42 -20.81 -12.30
CA TYR A 2 6.59 -20.35 -10.92
C TYR A 2 6.12 -21.43 -9.94
N ASP A 3 6.99 -21.80 -8.99
CA ASP A 3 6.67 -22.72 -7.89
C ASP A 3 6.89 -21.99 -6.57
N SER A 4 5.81 -21.76 -5.83
CA SER A 4 5.85 -21.03 -4.55
C SER A 4 6.73 -21.71 -3.49
N SER A 5 7.01 -23.02 -3.59
CA SER A 5 7.82 -23.75 -2.63
C SER A 5 9.34 -23.59 -2.86
N THR A 6 9.77 -23.37 -4.10
CA THR A 6 11.18 -23.16 -4.47
C THR A 6 11.51 -21.70 -4.73
N ASP A 7 10.56 -20.94 -5.27
CA ASP A 7 10.76 -19.55 -5.70
C ASP A 7 10.34 -18.55 -4.60
N GLY A 8 9.67 -19.01 -3.53
CA GLY A 8 9.29 -18.21 -2.38
C GLY A 8 10.47 -17.43 -1.74
N PRO A 9 11.59 -18.10 -1.39
CA PRO A 9 12.75 -17.41 -0.82
C PRO A 9 13.37 -16.35 -1.76
N VAL A 10 13.30 -16.57 -3.07
CA VAL A 10 13.78 -15.60 -4.07
C VAL A 10 12.86 -14.38 -4.09
N MET A 11 11.54 -14.58 -4.00
CA MET A 11 10.57 -13.48 -3.94
C MET A 11 10.74 -12.65 -2.66
N ASP A 12 10.95 -13.29 -1.51
CA ASP A 12 11.22 -12.60 -0.25
C ASP A 12 12.49 -11.75 -0.33
N HIS A 13 13.54 -12.28 -0.98
CA HIS A 13 14.78 -11.53 -1.21
C HIS A 13 14.53 -10.29 -2.08
N LEU A 14 13.81 -10.43 -3.19
CA LEU A 14 13.46 -9.31 -4.07
C LEU A 14 12.65 -8.23 -3.33
N ILE A 15 11.67 -8.63 -2.53
CA ILE A 15 10.84 -7.70 -1.74
C ILE A 15 11.71 -6.92 -0.75
N GLN A 16 12.62 -7.61 -0.05
CA GLN A 16 13.54 -6.97 0.89
C GLN A 16 14.51 -6.03 0.18
N GLU A 17 15.04 -6.42 -0.97
CA GLU A 17 16.02 -5.62 -1.68
C GLU A 17 15.40 -4.32 -2.22
N ARG A 18 14.19 -4.40 -2.78
CA ARG A 18 13.43 -3.21 -3.17
C ARG A 18 13.17 -2.26 -1.99
N ALA A 19 12.89 -2.81 -0.81
CA ALA A 19 12.68 -2.00 0.39
C ALA A 19 13.95 -1.28 0.86
N ARG A 20 15.14 -1.82 0.58
CA ARG A 20 16.43 -1.20 0.91
C ARG A 20 16.84 -0.17 -0.14
N GLU A 21 16.87 -0.59 -1.40
CA GLU A 21 17.37 0.22 -2.52
C GLU A 21 16.48 1.43 -2.81
N LEU A 22 15.16 1.28 -2.67
CA LEU A 22 14.18 2.32 -2.99
C LEU A 22 13.59 2.99 -1.72
N PHE A 23 14.33 2.94 -0.61
CA PHE A 23 13.89 3.53 0.64
C PHE A 23 13.75 5.06 0.50
N LEU A 24 12.61 5.60 0.94
CA LEU A 24 12.23 7.02 0.81
C LEU A 24 12.07 7.53 -0.63
N GLU A 25 11.91 6.64 -1.60
CA GLU A 25 11.65 7.01 -3.00
C GLU A 25 10.18 6.87 -3.42
N GLY A 26 9.28 6.61 -2.46
CA GLY A 26 7.83 6.53 -2.71
C GLY A 26 7.33 5.19 -3.29
N HIS A 27 8.20 4.18 -3.43
CA HIS A 27 7.84 2.89 -4.03
C HIS A 27 7.14 1.91 -3.08
N ARG A 28 7.32 2.07 -1.77
CA ARG A 28 6.88 1.09 -0.76
C ARG A 28 5.39 0.76 -0.83
N HIS A 29 4.52 1.76 -1.01
CA HIS A 29 3.07 1.55 -1.07
C HIS A 29 2.65 0.66 -2.23
N TYR A 30 3.22 0.91 -3.42
CA TYR A 30 2.94 0.11 -4.61
C TYR A 30 3.45 -1.32 -4.48
N ASP A 31 4.64 -1.51 -3.88
CA ASP A 31 5.16 -2.85 -3.64
C ASP A 31 4.28 -3.64 -2.68
N MET A 32 3.71 -2.99 -1.66
CA MET A 32 2.76 -3.62 -0.75
C MET A 32 1.50 -4.09 -1.45
N LEU A 33 0.94 -3.26 -2.35
CA LEU A 33 -0.20 -3.65 -3.17
C LEU A 33 0.15 -4.81 -4.11
N ARG A 34 1.29 -4.71 -4.79
CA ARG A 34 1.70 -5.68 -5.83
C ARG A 34 1.99 -7.07 -5.28
N PHE A 35 2.58 -7.15 -4.09
CA PHE A 35 2.99 -8.40 -3.46
C PHE A 35 2.05 -8.82 -2.33
N ASP A 36 0.86 -8.21 -2.23
CA ASP A 36 -0.16 -8.47 -1.20
C ASP A 36 0.42 -8.48 0.23
N LEU A 37 1.32 -7.51 0.49
CA LEU A 37 1.97 -7.39 1.79
C LEU A 37 1.03 -6.73 2.80
N PRO A 38 1.08 -7.14 4.07
CA PRO A 38 0.24 -6.56 5.10
C PRO A 38 0.55 -5.06 5.27
N PHE A 39 -0.51 -4.25 5.26
CA PHE A 39 -0.41 -2.82 5.56
C PHE A 39 -0.27 -2.57 7.06
N PRO A 40 0.52 -1.55 7.46
CA PRO A 40 0.54 -1.06 8.83
C PRO A 40 -0.89 -0.84 9.33
N SER A 41 -1.15 -1.29 10.56
CA SER A 41 -2.39 -1.01 11.26
C SER A 41 -2.12 -0.80 12.74
N GLY A 42 -2.97 -0.03 13.41
CA GLY A 42 -2.83 0.28 14.82
C GLY A 42 -3.25 1.69 15.17
N ALA A 43 -2.84 2.17 16.35
CA ALA A 43 -3.02 3.57 16.75
C ALA A 43 -1.84 4.42 16.27
N HIS A 44 -2.13 5.55 15.63
CA HIS A 44 -1.11 6.47 15.17
C HIS A 44 -0.43 7.14 16.37
N PRO A 45 0.91 7.11 16.46
CA PRO A 45 1.63 7.36 17.72
C PRO A 45 1.52 8.80 18.23
N TRP A 46 1.17 9.77 17.36
CA TRP A 46 1.07 11.17 17.74
C TRP A 46 -0.34 11.67 18.05
N ASN A 47 -1.38 10.99 17.55
CA ASN A 47 -2.77 11.46 17.69
C ASN A 47 -3.76 10.37 18.13
N GLY A 48 -3.27 9.15 18.36
CA GLY A 48 -4.08 8.01 18.82
C GLY A 48 -5.13 7.52 17.82
N ARG A 49 -5.23 8.10 16.62
CA ARG A 49 -6.21 7.69 15.62
C ARG A 49 -5.89 6.29 15.12
N THR A 50 -6.88 5.42 15.08
CA THR A 50 -6.72 4.08 14.53
C THR A 50 -6.67 4.16 13.01
N TYR A 51 -5.71 3.44 12.41
CA TYR A 51 -5.59 3.27 10.97
C TYR A 51 -5.56 1.77 10.67
N ARG A 52 -6.38 1.33 9.71
CA ARG A 52 -6.46 -0.06 9.26
C ARG A 52 -7.23 -0.14 7.95
N GLY A 53 -6.75 -0.97 7.01
CA GLY A 53 -7.53 -1.39 5.84
C GLY A 53 -7.66 -0.37 4.71
N THR A 54 -7.18 0.87 4.87
CA THR A 54 -7.18 1.87 3.80
C THR A 54 -5.92 1.72 2.95
N THR A 55 -6.09 1.33 1.69
CA THR A 55 -5.00 1.15 0.72
C THR A 55 -5.07 2.13 -0.46
N CYS A 56 -6.21 2.81 -0.62
CA CYS A 56 -6.46 3.81 -1.64
C CYS A 56 -6.70 5.17 -0.99
N PHE A 57 -6.30 6.25 -1.67
CA PHE A 57 -6.70 7.58 -1.29
C PHE A 57 -8.18 7.79 -1.63
N PRO A 58 -8.96 8.42 -0.74
CA PRO A 58 -10.32 8.80 -1.08
C PRO A 58 -10.31 9.86 -2.18
N ILE A 59 -11.40 9.94 -2.92
CA ILE A 59 -11.61 11.05 -3.86
C ILE A 59 -11.66 12.35 -3.03
N PRO A 60 -10.97 13.43 -3.44
CA PRO A 60 -11.06 14.70 -2.74
C PRO A 60 -12.50 15.23 -2.75
N SER A 61 -12.99 15.71 -1.62
CA SER A 61 -14.38 16.20 -1.51
C SER A 61 -14.70 17.32 -2.51
N VAL A 62 -13.72 18.16 -2.84
CA VAL A 62 -13.87 19.21 -3.85
C VAL A 62 -14.17 18.66 -5.24
N GLU A 63 -13.67 17.47 -5.58
CA GLU A 63 -13.95 16.81 -6.86
C GLU A 63 -15.35 16.18 -6.82
N GLU A 64 -15.76 15.60 -5.70
CA GLU A 64 -17.11 15.07 -5.51
C GLU A 64 -18.17 16.17 -5.61
N ASP A 65 -17.91 17.34 -5.00
CA ASP A 65 -18.85 18.47 -4.96
C ASP A 65 -18.99 19.18 -6.31
N ASN A 66 -17.90 19.32 -7.07
CA ASN A 66 -17.87 20.11 -8.30
C ASN A 66 -18.04 19.28 -9.59
N ASN A 67 -17.85 17.96 -9.53
CA ASN A 67 -18.00 17.10 -10.69
C ASN A 67 -19.18 16.11 -10.50
N PRO A 68 -20.35 16.35 -11.13
CA PRO A 68 -21.52 15.49 -10.97
C PRO A 68 -21.33 14.06 -11.50
N ASN A 69 -20.24 13.78 -12.24
CA ASN A 69 -19.92 12.43 -12.70
C ASN A 69 -19.13 11.61 -11.66
N VAL A 70 -18.76 12.22 -10.53
CA VAL A 70 -17.90 11.63 -9.50
C VAL A 70 -18.72 11.24 -8.25
N SER A 71 -20.05 11.11 -8.38
CA SER A 71 -20.90 10.70 -7.27
C SER A 71 -20.48 9.32 -6.73
N GLY A 72 -20.12 9.31 -5.44
CA GLY A 72 -19.38 8.27 -4.73
C GLY A 72 -19.85 6.83 -4.89
N SER A 73 -18.86 5.94 -5.00
CA SER A 73 -18.95 4.50 -4.75
C SER A 73 -19.14 4.18 -3.27
#